data_AF-A0A929G3V6-F1
#
_entry.id   AF-A0A929G3V6-F1
#
_cell.length_a   1.000
_cell.length_b   1.000
_cell.length_c   1.000
_cell.angle_alpha   90.00
_cell.angle_beta   90.00
_cell.angle_gamma   90.00
#
_symmetry.space_group_name_H-M   'P 1'
#
loop_
_entity.id
_entity.type
_entity.pdbx_description
1 polymer ?
#
loop_
_entity_poly.entity_id
_entity_poly.type
_entity_poly.pdbx_seq_one_letter_code
_entity_poly.pdbx_strand_id
1 'polypeptide(L)'
;MPIDWNDLEKDMDKAAEDGAEKTDEKLASKISSITRLTDEEIVELFPEPSDVKKLFELMKIVKSGEDRNNKINKIVDNSEKFAGIVVTLLGKLT
;
A
#
# COMPACT_ATOMS: atom_id res chain seq x y z
N MET A 1 -7.61 -3.11 -17.20
CA MET A 1 -6.38 -3.88 -17.44
C MET A 1 -5.97 -4.54 -16.13
N PRO A 2 -5.44 -5.77 -16.14
CA PRO A 2 -4.85 -6.35 -14.92
C PRO A 2 -3.72 -5.43 -14.45
N ILE A 3 -3.70 -5.14 -13.14
CA ILE A 3 -2.62 -4.37 -12.53
C ILE A 3 -1.37 -5.26 -12.54
N ASP A 4 -0.28 -4.80 -13.15
CA ASP A 4 1.01 -5.49 -13.06
C ASP A 4 1.68 -5.14 -11.73
N TRP A 5 1.46 -6.00 -10.73
CA TRP A 5 1.98 -5.83 -9.39
C TRP A 5 3.51 -5.94 -9.32
N ASN A 6 4.14 -6.66 -10.25
CA ASN A 6 5.58 -6.85 -10.24
C ASN A 6 6.31 -5.62 -10.76
N ASP A 7 5.76 -4.98 -11.79
CA ASP A 7 6.30 -3.71 -12.29
C ASP A 7 6.08 -2.58 -11.28
N LEU A 8 4.94 -2.57 -10.58
CA LEU A 8 4.72 -1.63 -9.48
C LEU A 8 5.72 -1.81 -8.35
N GLU A 9 6.00 -3.05 -7.94
CA GLU A 9 6.96 -3.36 -6.87
C GLU A 9 8.39 -2.94 -7.25
N LYS A 10 8.84 -3.23 -8.48
CA LYS A 10 10.15 -2.78 -8.98
C LYS A 10 10.29 -1.26 -8.96
N ASP A 11 9.23 -0.55 -9.34
CA ASP A 11 9.26 0.91 -9.33
C ASP A 11 9.26 1.49 -7.91
N MET A 12 8.61 0.82 -6.96
CA MET A 12 8.65 1.20 -5.54
C MET A 12 10.03 1.00 -4.92
N ASP A 13 10.72 -0.08 -5.29
CA ASP A 13 12.07 -0.34 -4.81
C ASP A 13 13.07 0.66 -5.41
N LYS A 14 12.97 0.97 -6.70
CA LYS A 14 13.75 2.04 -7.32
C LYS A 14 13.45 3.41 -6.70
N ALA A 15 12.18 3.71 -6.44
CA ALA A 15 11.81 4.96 -5.80
C ALA A 15 12.45 5.06 -4.41
N ALA A 16 12.53 3.96 -3.65
CA ALA A 16 13.18 3.93 -2.34
C ALA A 16 14.71 4.12 -2.41
N GLU A 17 15.36 3.78 -3.53
CA GLU A 17 16.80 4.01 -3.74
C GLU A 17 17.13 5.46 -4.16
N ASP A 18 16.19 6.18 -4.78
CA ASP A 18 16.40 7.52 -5.38
C ASP A 18 16.35 8.71 -4.39
N GLY A 19 16.05 8.51 -3.10
CA GLY A 19 16.08 9.53 -2.04
C GLY A 19 14.71 10.08 -1.57
N ALA A 20 14.58 10.26 -0.26
CA ALA A 20 13.33 10.32 0.52
C ALA A 20 12.18 11.20 -0.02
N GLU A 21 12.38 12.50 -0.29
CA GLU A 21 11.24 13.36 -0.65
C GLU A 21 10.59 12.99 -1.99
N LYS A 22 11.40 12.65 -3.00
CA LYS A 22 10.88 12.21 -4.31
C LYS A 22 10.37 10.77 -4.26
N THR A 23 10.84 9.98 -3.31
CA THR A 23 10.32 8.63 -3.03
C THR A 23 8.88 8.72 -2.57
N ASP A 24 8.60 9.55 -1.58
CA ASP A 24 7.30 9.60 -0.90
C ASP A 24 6.19 10.04 -1.85
N GLU A 25 6.44 11.07 -2.67
CA GLU A 25 5.49 11.52 -3.71
C GLU A 25 5.24 10.43 -4.75
N LYS A 26 6.29 9.77 -5.27
CA LYS A 26 6.14 8.71 -6.28
C LYS A 26 5.39 7.50 -5.73
N LEU A 27 5.63 7.13 -4.48
CA LEU A 27 4.93 6.03 -3.82
C LEU A 27 3.46 6.37 -3.59
N ALA A 28 3.17 7.60 -3.13
CA ALA A 28 1.81 8.08 -2.94
C ALA A 28 1.02 8.10 -4.26
N SER A 29 1.58 8.67 -5.34
CA SER A 29 0.94 8.69 -6.66
C SER A 29 0.66 7.29 -7.22
N LYS A 30 1.51 6.31 -6.91
CA LYS A 30 1.28 4.92 -7.32
C LYS A 30 0.13 4.29 -6.55
N ILE A 31 0.07 4.50 -5.23
CA ILE A 31 -0.99 3.93 -4.41
C ILE A 31 -2.34 4.61 -4.67
N SER A 32 -2.37 5.93 -4.92
CA SER A 32 -3.61 6.63 -5.28
C SER A 32 -4.21 6.07 -6.57
N SER A 33 -3.37 5.72 -7.55
CA SER A 33 -3.81 5.14 -8.83
C SER A 33 -4.55 3.79 -8.70
N ILE A 34 -4.37 3.07 -7.60
CA ILE A 34 -4.99 1.75 -7.35
C ILE A 34 -6.01 1.77 -6.19
N THR A 35 -6.13 2.89 -5.50
CA THR A 35 -7.06 3.12 -4.39
C THR A 35 -8.05 4.23 -4.74
N ARG A 36 -8.87 4.64 -3.76
CA ARG A 36 -9.71 5.84 -3.86
C ARG A 36 -9.11 7.00 -3.06
N LEU A 37 -7.88 6.85 -2.57
CA LEU A 37 -7.19 7.87 -1.79
C LEU A 37 -6.46 8.81 -2.75
N THR A 38 -6.40 10.10 -2.44
CA THR A 38 -5.52 11.03 -3.17
C THR A 38 -4.07 10.89 -2.70
N ASP A 39 -3.14 11.45 -3.47
CA ASP A 39 -1.72 11.49 -3.10
C ASP A 39 -1.54 12.21 -1.76
N GLU A 40 -2.23 13.33 -1.55
CA GLU A 40 -2.16 14.07 -0.28
C GLU A 40 -2.70 13.24 0.88
N GLU A 41 -3.82 12.55 0.70
CA GLU A 41 -4.38 11.68 1.72
C GLU A 41 -3.45 10.52 2.09
N ILE A 42 -2.69 9.99 1.13
CA ILE A 42 -1.73 8.92 1.41
C ILE A 42 -0.55 9.45 2.20
N VAL A 43 0.00 10.62 1.83
CA VAL A 43 1.10 11.24 2.57
C VAL A 43 0.68 11.63 3.99
N GLU A 44 -0.55 12.12 4.17
CA GLU A 44 -1.10 12.50 5.48
C GLU A 44 -1.34 11.28 6.38
N LEU A 45 -1.92 10.20 5.82
CA LEU A 45 -2.23 8.99 6.58
C LEU A 45 -1.00 8.11 6.82
N PHE A 46 -0.03 8.14 5.91
CA PHE A 46 1.15 7.29 5.93
C PHE A 46 2.41 8.13 5.64
N PRO A 47 2.85 8.96 6.59
CA PRO A 47 4.02 9.83 6.40
C PRO A 47 5.33 9.04 6.31
N GLU A 48 5.35 7.82 6.83
CA GLU A 48 6.52 6.96 6.77
C GLU A 48 6.50 6.13 5.47
N PRO A 49 7.54 6.20 4.61
CA PRO A 49 7.60 5.39 3.39
C PRO A 49 7.47 3.88 3.65
N SER A 50 7.89 3.43 4.84
CA SER A 50 7.73 2.04 5.26
C SER A 50 6.26 1.62 5.42
N ASP A 51 5.39 2.54 5.83
CA ASP A 51 3.95 2.31 5.97
C ASP A 51 3.23 2.35 4.62
N VAL A 52 3.67 3.23 3.73
CA VAL A 52 3.24 3.26 2.32
C VAL A 52 3.56 1.91 1.64
N LYS A 53 4.74 1.33 1.89
CA LYS A 53 5.08 -0.02 1.40
C LYS A 53 4.16 -1.11 1.97
N LYS A 54 3.86 -1.08 3.27
CA LYS A 54 2.92 -2.05 3.89
C LYS A 54 1.51 -1.91 3.31
N LEU A 55 1.05 -0.68 3.06
CA LEU A 55 -0.24 -0.41 2.41
C LEU A 55 -0.29 -1.02 1.00
N PHE A 56 0.77 -0.86 0.21
CA PHE A 56 0.86 -1.47 -1.11
C PHE A 56 0.74 -3.00 -1.06
N GLU A 57 1.46 -3.65 -0.16
CA GLU A 57 1.38 -5.10 0.01
C GLU A 57 -0.02 -5.57 0.44
N LEU A 58 -0.66 -4.83 1.35
CA LEU A 58 -2.04 -5.09 1.75
C LEU A 58 -2.99 -4.99 0.54
N MET A 59 -2.83 -3.94 -0.28
CA MET A 59 -3.61 -3.76 -1.50
C MET A 59 -3.37 -4.87 -2.52
N LYS A 60 -2.13 -5.35 -2.67
CA LYS A 60 -1.76 -6.50 -3.51
C LYS A 60 -2.53 -7.75 -3.07
N ILE A 61 -2.63 -8.02 -1.78
CA ILE A 61 -3.43 -9.14 -1.24
C ILE A 61 -4.93 -8.93 -1.55
N VAL A 62 -5.48 -7.76 -1.24
CA VAL A 62 -6.92 -7.48 -1.41
C VAL A 62 -7.36 -7.56 -2.87
N LYS A 63 -6.54 -7.03 -3.79
CA LYS A 63 -6.80 -6.97 -5.23
C LYS A 63 -6.33 -8.22 -5.99
N SER A 64 -5.67 -9.16 -5.32
CA SER A 64 -5.30 -10.44 -5.93
C SER A 64 -6.53 -11.18 -6.46
N GLY A 65 -6.34 -12.06 -7.44
CA GLY A 65 -7.40 -12.92 -7.98
C GLY A 65 -7.80 -14.08 -7.06
N GLU A 66 -7.29 -14.13 -5.83
CA GLU A 66 -7.51 -15.24 -4.90
C GLU A 66 -8.88 -15.20 -4.22
N ASP A 67 -9.32 -16.35 -3.71
CA ASP A 67 -10.54 -16.46 -2.92
C ASP A 67 -10.47 -15.64 -1.63
N ARG A 68 -11.62 -15.16 -1.17
CA ARG A 68 -11.74 -14.31 0.02
C ARG A 68 -11.08 -14.93 1.25
N ASN A 69 -11.21 -16.24 1.45
CA ASN A 69 -10.61 -16.93 2.60
C ASN A 69 -9.08 -16.90 2.55
N ASN A 70 -8.49 -17.10 1.37
CA ASN A 70 -7.03 -17.04 1.21
C ASN A 70 -6.50 -15.63 1.45
N LYS A 71 -7.24 -14.61 1.01
CA LYS A 71 -6.91 -13.20 1.30
C LYS A 71 -6.93 -12.92 2.80
N ILE A 72 -7.98 -13.36 3.51
CA ILE A 72 -8.09 -13.19 4.96
C ILE A 72 -6.93 -13.89 5.67
N ASN A 73 -6.64 -15.14 5.30
CA ASN A 73 -5.53 -15.89 5.90
C ASN A 73 -4.20 -15.15 5.72
N LYS A 74 -3.89 -14.66 4.51
CA LYS A 74 -2.66 -13.87 4.28
C LYS A 74 -2.57 -12.59 5.10
N ILE A 75 -3.71 -11.90 5.31
CA ILE A 75 -3.75 -10.69 6.14
C ILE A 75 -3.53 -11.06 7.61
N VAL A 76 -4.15 -12.14 8.09
CA VAL A 76 -4.01 -12.63 9.47
C VAL A 76 -2.59 -13.12 9.76
N ASP A 77 -2.00 -13.88 8.83
CA ASP A 77 -0.62 -14.39 8.90
C ASP A 77 0.41 -13.25 8.97
N ASN A 78 0.04 -12.06 8.47
CA ASN A 78 0.86 -10.84 8.49
C ASN A 78 0.22 -9.75 9.36
N SER A 79 -0.58 -10.13 10.35
CA SER A 79 -1.40 -9.21 11.14
C SER A 79 -0.56 -8.17 11.87
N GLU A 80 0.58 -8.53 12.46
CA GLU A 80 1.48 -7.56 13.11
C GLU A 80 1.98 -6.48 12.14
N LYS A 81 2.26 -6.86 10.88
CA LYS A 81 2.70 -5.94 9.84
C LYS A 81 1.59 -5.00 9.40
N PHE A 82 0.35 -5.50 9.28
CA PHE A 82 -0.76 -4.72 8.74
C PHE A 82 -1.63 -4.05 9.79
N ALA A 83 -1.52 -4.41 11.07
CA ALA A 83 -2.39 -3.91 12.14
C ALA A 83 -2.44 -2.38 12.20
N GLY A 84 -1.27 -1.72 12.20
CA GLY A 84 -1.19 -0.26 12.20
C GLY A 84 -1.88 0.36 11.00
N ILE A 85 -1.59 -0.16 9.80
CA ILE A 85 -2.18 0.34 8.54
C ILE A 85 -3.70 0.17 8.53
N VAL A 86 -4.19 -0.99 8.95
CA VAL A 86 -5.63 -1.28 9.00
C VAL A 86 -6.33 -0.36 9.99
N VAL A 87 -5.75 -0.09 11.16
CA VAL A 87 -6.30 0.85 12.14
C VAL A 87 -6.35 2.26 11.57
N THR A 88 -5.30 2.74 10.92
CA THR A 88 -5.28 4.06 10.27
C THR A 88 -6.36 4.18 9.20
N LEU A 89 -6.50 3.16 8.33
CA LEU A 89 -7.54 3.15 7.30
C LEU A 89 -8.96 3.14 7.88
N LEU A 90 -9.19 2.36 8.95
CA LEU A 90 -10.48 2.33 9.64
C LEU A 90 -10.79 3.68 10.29
N GLY A 91 -9.79 4.32 10.92
CA GLY A 91 -9.92 5.65 11.51
C GLY A 91 -10.27 6.73 10.49
N LYS A 92 -9.92 6.57 9.21
CA LYS A 92 -10.37 7.48 8.13
C LYS A 92 -11.85 7.30 7.77
N LEU A 93 -12.38 6.08 7.95
CA LEU A 93 -13.74 5.71 7.54
C LEU A 93 -14.80 6.01 8.61
N THR A 94 -14.37 6.16 9.87
CA THR A 94 -15.21 6.50 11.04
C THR A 94 -14.97 7.92 11.51
#